data_AF-A0A3S4F7T2-F1
#
_entry.id   AF-A0A3S4F7T2-F1
#
_cell.length_a   1.000
_cell.length_b   1.000
_cell.length_c   1.000
_cell.angle_alpha   90.00
_cell.angle_beta   90.00
_cell.angle_gamma   90.00
#
_symmetry.space_group_name_H-M   'P 1'
#
loop_
_entity.id
_entity.type
_entity.pdbx_description
1 polymer ?
#
loop_
_entity_poly.entity_id
_entity_poly.type
_entity_poly.pdbx_seq_one_letter_code
_entity_poly.pdbx_strand_id
1 'polypeptide(L)'
;MVYPDNPESVARTLSARYYKDGAEILIDRGWDMAKGEVNFDDAGNQQHRPRRLTPRECARLMGFEAPQTYQFRIPVSDTQAYRQFGNSVVVPVFAAVAKLLEPKIHQAVTLRQRETVDGGRSR
;
A
#
# COMPACT_ATOMS: atom_id res chain seq x y z
N MET A 1 7.24 -15.63 -0.41
CA MET A 1 5.82 -15.94 -0.63
C MET A 1 5.02 -15.35 0.52
N VAL A 2 3.78 -14.93 0.28
CA VAL A 2 2.81 -14.53 1.31
C VAL A 2 1.74 -15.61 1.35
N TYR A 3 1.48 -16.16 2.54
CA TYR A 3 0.46 -17.17 2.78
C TYR A 3 -0.76 -16.50 3.42
N PRO A 4 -1.84 -16.24 2.67
CA PRO A 4 -2.97 -15.44 3.17
C PRO A 4 -3.73 -16.11 4.33
N ASP A 5 -3.63 -17.43 4.47
CA ASP A 5 -4.25 -18.18 5.57
C ASP A 5 -3.46 -18.08 6.88
N ASN A 6 -2.23 -17.57 6.83
CA ASN A 6 -1.45 -17.26 8.03
C ASN A 6 -1.69 -15.81 8.45
N PRO A 7 -2.39 -15.55 9.58
CA PRO A 7 -2.70 -14.18 10.03
C PRO A 7 -1.46 -13.35 10.39
N GLU A 8 -0.34 -13.99 10.71
CA GLU A 8 0.94 -13.33 11.02
C GLU A 8 1.76 -13.01 9.76
N SER A 9 1.25 -13.33 8.56
CA SER A 9 1.97 -13.10 7.31
C SER A 9 2.08 -11.61 7.00
N VAL A 10 3.30 -11.09 7.04
CA VAL A 10 3.62 -9.71 6.64
C VAL A 10 4.25 -9.70 5.25
N ALA A 11 3.76 -8.82 4.38
CA ALA A 11 4.33 -8.63 3.05
C ALA A 11 5.68 -7.91 3.10
N ARG A 12 6.55 -8.19 2.12
CA ARG A 12 7.72 -7.34 1.85
C ARG A 12 7.28 -5.98 1.32
N THR A 13 8.20 -5.02 1.29
CA THR A 13 7.93 -3.68 0.74
C THR A 13 7.45 -3.75 -0.71
N LEU A 14 6.31 -3.11 -0.99
CA LEU A 14 5.82 -2.86 -2.34
C LEU A 14 6.73 -1.83 -3.01
N SER A 15 7.65 -2.28 -3.87
CA SER A 15 8.66 -1.41 -4.46
C SER A 15 8.13 -0.68 -5.71
N ALA A 16 8.81 0.39 -6.10
CA ALA A 16 8.61 1.06 -7.39
C ALA A 16 8.81 0.14 -8.61
N ARG A 17 9.48 -1.01 -8.44
CA ARG A 17 9.75 -2.02 -9.48
C ARG A 17 8.71 -3.12 -9.55
N TYR A 18 7.74 -3.16 -8.62
CA TYR A 18 6.72 -4.20 -8.55
C TYR A 18 5.93 -4.40 -9.85
N TYR A 19 5.80 -3.35 -10.67
CA TYR A 19 5.15 -3.43 -11.98
C TYR A 19 5.81 -4.41 -12.97
N LYS A 20 7.08 -4.79 -12.76
CA LYS A 20 7.83 -5.66 -13.68
C LYS A 20 7.31 -7.09 -13.61
N ASP A 21 7.51 -7.73 -12.47
CA ASP A 21 7.23 -9.15 -12.23
C ASP A 21 6.45 -9.39 -10.93
N GLY A 22 6.33 -8.38 -10.06
CA GLY A 22 5.68 -8.47 -8.75
C GLY A 22 6.36 -9.47 -7.81
N ALA A 23 7.63 -9.81 -8.06
CA ALA A 23 8.32 -10.88 -7.36
C ALA A 23 8.48 -10.61 -5.85
N GLU A 24 8.40 -9.34 -5.42
CA GLU A 24 8.48 -8.97 -4.02
C GLU A 24 7.32 -9.54 -3.20
N ILE A 25 6.10 -9.57 -3.77
CA ILE A 25 4.88 -9.99 -3.08
C ILE A 25 4.06 -10.90 -4.00
N LEU A 26 4.27 -12.21 -3.83
CA LEU A 26 3.46 -13.25 -4.46
C LEU A 26 2.56 -13.89 -3.42
N ILE A 27 1.27 -13.97 -3.74
CA ILE A 27 0.23 -14.60 -2.92
C ILE A 27 0.18 -16.07 -3.30
N ASP A 28 0.39 -16.93 -2.31
CA ASP A 28 0.23 -18.37 -2.47
C ASP A 28 -1.23 -18.73 -2.80
N ARG A 29 -1.40 -19.81 -3.56
CA ARG A 29 -2.69 -20.35 -3.99
C ARG A 29 -2.76 -21.86 -3.77
N GLY A 30 -1.98 -22.40 -2.83
CA GLY A 30 -1.87 -23.83 -2.56
C GLY A 30 -0.80 -24.53 -3.39
N TRP A 31 0.31 -23.85 -3.72
CA TRP A 31 1.43 -24.48 -4.42
C TRP A 31 2.11 -25.52 -3.53
N ASP A 32 2.25 -26.74 -4.03
CA ASP A 32 2.99 -27.82 -3.35
C ASP A 32 4.47 -27.72 -3.72
N MET A 33 5.29 -27.31 -2.74
CA MET A 33 6.73 -27.16 -2.91
C MET A 33 7.42 -28.48 -3.25
N ALA A 34 7.04 -29.58 -2.59
CA ALA A 34 7.68 -30.88 -2.80
C ALA A 34 7.39 -31.43 -4.20
N LYS A 35 6.13 -31.30 -4.66
CA LYS A 35 5.78 -31.65 -6.04
C LYS A 35 6.48 -30.76 -7.06
N GLY A 36 6.61 -29.47 -6.77
CA GLY A 36 7.28 -28.50 -7.64
C GLY A 36 8.76 -28.81 -7.86
N GLU A 37 9.46 -29.29 -6.84
CA GLU A 37 10.88 -29.71 -6.95
C GLU A 37 11.05 -31.01 -7.73
N VAL A 38 10.10 -31.96 -7.60
CA VAL A 38 10.14 -33.24 -8.32
C VAL A 38 9.76 -33.09 -9.79
N ASN A 39 8.66 -32.40 -10.06
CA ASN A 39 8.18 -32.11 -11.40
C ASN A 39 7.51 -30.74 -11.42
N PHE A 40 8.26 -29.74 -11.88
CA PHE A 40 7.77 -28.38 -11.98
C PHE A 40 6.49 -28.29 -12.85
N ASP A 41 6.41 -29.05 -13.95
CA ASP A 41 5.32 -29.01 -14.92
C ASP A 41 4.12 -29.90 -14.56
N ASP A 42 4.02 -30.38 -13.30
CA ASP A 42 2.85 -31.15 -12.84
C ASP A 42 1.55 -30.37 -13.06
N ALA A 43 0.65 -30.93 -13.89
CA ALA A 43 -0.56 -30.23 -14.33
C ALA A 43 -1.52 -29.88 -13.18
N GLY A 44 -1.49 -30.62 -12.07
CA GLY A 44 -2.27 -30.32 -10.88
C GLY A 44 -1.65 -29.16 -10.09
N ASN A 45 -0.34 -29.19 -9.85
CA ASN A 45 0.38 -28.14 -9.13
C ASN A 45 0.39 -26.81 -9.90
N GLN A 46 0.51 -26.86 -11.23
CA GLN A 46 0.48 -25.71 -12.13
C GLN A 46 -0.83 -24.88 -12.05
N GLN A 47 -1.95 -25.46 -11.61
CA GLN A 47 -3.20 -24.71 -11.38
C GLN A 47 -3.13 -23.80 -10.14
N HIS A 48 -2.25 -24.15 -9.20
CA HIS A 48 -2.03 -23.47 -7.93
C HIS A 48 -0.84 -22.50 -7.96
N ARG A 49 -0.39 -22.11 -9.16
CA ARG A 49 0.68 -21.11 -9.31
C ARG A 49 0.35 -19.84 -8.51
N PRO A 50 1.34 -19.28 -7.79
CA PRO A 50 1.19 -18.02 -7.08
C PRO A 50 0.73 -16.89 -7.99
N ARG A 51 0.06 -15.89 -7.42
CA ARG A 51 -0.35 -14.69 -8.15
C ARG A 51 0.27 -13.43 -7.57
N ARG A 52 0.32 -12.37 -8.38
CA ARG A 52 0.61 -11.03 -7.90
C ARG A 52 -0.60 -10.45 -7.16
N LEU A 53 -0.35 -9.46 -6.30
CA LEU A 53 -1.37 -8.51 -5.87
C LEU A 53 -1.98 -7.78 -7.08
N THR A 54 -3.27 -7.52 -7.01
CA THR A 54 -3.99 -6.61 -7.90
C THR A 54 -3.75 -5.15 -7.50
N PRO A 55 -3.98 -4.16 -8.40
CA PRO A 55 -3.85 -2.75 -8.03
C PRO A 55 -4.73 -2.34 -6.85
N ARG A 56 -5.91 -2.96 -6.73
CA ARG A 56 -6.82 -2.77 -5.60
C ARG A 56 -6.23 -3.24 -4.28
N GLU A 57 -5.61 -4.42 -4.28
CA GLU A 57 -4.92 -4.93 -3.09
C GLU A 57 -3.71 -4.08 -2.72
N CYS A 58 -2.97 -3.55 -3.72
CA CYS A 58 -1.91 -2.57 -3.46
C CYS A 58 -2.47 -1.29 -2.80
N ALA A 59 -3.61 -0.77 -3.27
CA ALA A 59 -4.27 0.39 -2.65
C ALA A 59 -4.61 0.13 -1.18
N ARG A 60 -5.14 -1.07 -0.86
CA ARG A 60 -5.45 -1.48 0.52
C ARG A 60 -4.20 -1.61 1.36
N LEU A 61 -3.16 -2.27 0.84
CA LEU A 61 -1.87 -2.45 1.53
C LEU A 61 -1.23 -1.11 1.89
N MET A 62 -1.32 -0.12 1.00
CA MET A 62 -0.78 1.23 1.24
C MET A 62 -1.73 2.13 2.05
N GLY A 63 -2.96 1.68 2.35
CA GLY A 63 -3.94 2.40 3.18
C GLY A 63 -4.80 3.44 2.44
N PHE A 64 -4.85 3.41 1.11
CA PHE A 64 -5.73 4.25 0.29
C PHE A 64 -7.18 3.73 0.21
N GLU A 65 -7.39 2.45 0.53
CA GLU A 65 -8.69 1.78 0.44
C GLU A 65 -8.90 0.93 1.70
N ALA A 66 -10.11 0.92 2.25
CA ALA A 66 -10.43 0.09 3.40
C ALA A 66 -10.65 -1.39 3.00
N PRO A 67 -10.56 -2.33 3.95
CA PRO A 67 -10.95 -3.71 3.70
C PRO A 67 -12.39 -3.80 3.19
N GLN A 68 -12.61 -4.63 2.16
CA GLN A 68 -13.94 -4.89 1.57
C GLN A 68 -14.64 -3.66 0.95
N THR A 69 -13.96 -2.52 0.78
CA THR A 69 -14.49 -1.36 0.07
C THR A 69 -13.90 -1.21 -1.34
N TYR A 70 -14.53 -0.34 -2.13
CA TYR A 70 -14.21 -0.04 -3.53
C TYR A 70 -14.37 1.46 -3.84
N GLN A 71 -13.95 2.33 -2.92
CA GLN A 71 -14.13 3.79 -3.05
C GLN A 71 -12.98 4.45 -3.82
N PHE A 72 -11.77 3.90 -3.73
CA PHE A 72 -10.59 4.49 -4.37
C PHE A 72 -10.67 4.30 -5.90
N ARG A 73 -10.66 5.37 -6.67
CA ARG A 73 -10.72 5.26 -8.14
C ARG A 73 -9.31 5.05 -8.70
N ILE A 74 -9.14 4.03 -9.55
CA ILE A 74 -7.88 3.74 -10.23
C ILE A 74 -8.13 3.94 -11.74
N PRO A 75 -7.97 5.18 -12.27
CA PRO A 75 -8.28 5.50 -13.67
C PRO A 75 -7.10 5.22 -14.63
N VAL A 76 -6.09 4.50 -14.16
CA VAL A 76 -4.84 4.22 -14.89
C VAL A 76 -4.67 2.72 -15.10
N SER A 77 -3.75 2.33 -15.99
CA SER A 77 -3.45 0.91 -16.20
C SER A 77 -2.78 0.28 -14.97
N ASP A 78 -2.88 -1.05 -14.85
CA ASP A 78 -2.25 -1.82 -13.77
C ASP A 78 -0.76 -1.48 -13.59
N THR A 79 0.00 -1.42 -14.69
CA THR A 79 1.43 -1.07 -14.68
C THR A 79 1.67 0.30 -14.05
N GLN A 80 0.83 1.29 -14.37
CA GLN A 80 0.93 2.64 -13.81
C GLN A 80 0.50 2.65 -12.34
N ALA A 81 -0.57 1.95 -12.00
CA ALA A 81 -1.06 1.84 -10.62
C ALA A 81 0.00 1.22 -9.70
N TYR A 82 0.66 0.13 -10.12
CA TYR A 82 1.76 -0.48 -9.36
C TYR A 82 2.90 0.50 -9.12
N ARG A 83 3.28 1.30 -10.13
CA ARG A 83 4.30 2.35 -9.96
C ARG A 83 3.85 3.45 -9.00
N GLN A 84 2.59 3.86 -9.06
CA GLN A 84 2.05 4.90 -8.17
C GLN A 84 2.04 4.42 -6.72
N PHE A 85 1.53 3.22 -6.45
CA PHE A 85 1.50 2.66 -5.10
C PHE A 85 2.90 2.35 -4.58
N GLY A 86 3.79 1.79 -5.40
CA GLY A 86 5.17 1.48 -5.02
C GLY A 86 6.06 2.71 -4.80
N ASN A 87 5.65 3.89 -5.29
CA ASN A 87 6.29 5.18 -4.99
C ASN A 87 5.53 5.98 -3.91
N SER A 88 4.46 5.43 -3.35
CA SER A 88 3.63 6.12 -2.38
C SER A 88 4.12 5.92 -0.95
N VAL A 89 3.51 6.64 -0.03
CA VAL A 89 3.67 6.47 1.41
C VAL A 89 2.53 5.61 1.97
N VAL A 90 2.75 5.03 3.15
CA VAL A 90 1.68 4.33 3.87
C VAL A 90 0.76 5.36 4.52
N VAL A 91 -0.46 5.49 4.00
CA VAL A 91 -1.45 6.52 4.39
C VAL A 91 -1.69 6.59 5.90
N PRO A 92 -1.96 5.48 6.63
CA PRO A 92 -2.24 5.57 8.06
C PRO A 92 -1.05 6.05 8.90
N VAL A 93 0.19 5.89 8.42
CA VAL A 93 1.38 6.43 9.10
C VAL A 93 1.33 7.95 9.12
N PHE A 94 1.07 8.56 7.97
CA PHE A 94 0.99 10.03 7.87
C PHE A 94 -0.29 10.57 8.51
N ALA A 95 -1.39 9.82 8.52
CA ALA A 95 -2.57 10.18 9.30
C ALA A 95 -2.27 10.24 10.81
N ALA A 96 -1.46 9.32 11.33
CA ALA A 96 -1.01 9.34 12.73
C ALA A 96 -0.10 10.54 13.02
N VAL A 97 0.85 10.85 12.14
CA VAL A 97 1.70 12.04 12.25
C VAL A 97 0.86 13.32 12.23
N ALA A 98 -0.14 13.41 11.35
CA ALA A 98 -1.04 14.55 11.29
C ALA A 98 -1.82 14.76 12.60
N LYS A 99 -2.33 13.68 13.22
CA LYS A 99 -3.00 13.75 14.53
C LYS A 99 -2.08 14.28 15.64
N LEU A 100 -0.80 13.92 15.62
CA LEU A 100 0.18 14.46 16.59
C LEU A 100 0.47 15.94 16.35
N LEU A 101 0.45 16.39 15.10
CA LEU A 101 0.69 17.78 14.72
C LEU A 101 -0.55 18.68 14.86
N GLU A 102 -1.76 18.12 14.87
CA GLU A 102 -3.03 18.83 14.94
C GLU A 102 -3.06 19.99 15.98
N PRO A 103 -2.74 19.79 17.27
CA PRO A 103 -2.77 20.90 18.24
C PRO A 103 -1.72 21.99 17.94
N LYS A 104 -0.57 21.61 17.37
CA LYS A 104 0.49 22.56 16.99
C LYS A 104 0.09 23.37 15.76
N ILE A 105 -0.59 22.74 14.80
CA ILE A 105 -1.14 23.41 13.63
C ILE A 105 -2.20 24.42 14.08
N HIS A 106 -3.13 24.03 14.97
CA HIS A 106 -4.12 24.96 15.52
C HIS A 106 -3.47 26.17 16.21
N GLN A 107 -2.47 25.94 17.05
CA GLN A 107 -1.72 27.02 17.71
C GLN A 107 -1.09 27.98 16.69
N ALA A 108 -0.44 27.46 15.66
CA ALA A 108 0.19 28.25 14.61
C ALA A 108 -0.84 29.07 13.82
N VAL A 109 -2.00 28.49 13.51
CA VAL A 109 -3.10 29.19 12.82
C VAL A 109 -3.64 30.34 13.68
N THR A 110 -3.87 30.11 14.98
CA THR A 110 -4.34 31.17 15.90
C THR A 110 -3.34 32.31 16.02
N LEU A 111 -2.03 32.02 16.12
CA LEU A 111 -0.99 33.04 16.18
C LEU A 111 -1.01 33.93 14.93
N ARG A 112 -1.04 33.32 13.74
CA ARG A 112 -1.11 34.05 12.47
C ARG A 112 -2.37 34.92 12.36
N GLN A 113 -3.52 34.42 12.82
CA GLN A 113 -4.77 35.18 12.80
C GLN A 113 -4.70 36.40 13.72
N ARG A 114 -4.12 36.27 14.92
CA ARG A 114 -3.90 37.41 15.83
C ARG A 114 -2.99 38.47 15.19
N GLU A 115 -1.88 38.05 14.59
CA GLU A 115 -0.95 38.96 13.87
C GLU A 115 -1.65 39.71 12.72
N THR A 116 -2.61 39.07 12.04
CA THR A 116 -3.39 39.74 10.98
C THR A 116 -4.45 40.70 11.49
N VAL A 117 -5.03 40.45 12.67
CA VAL A 117 -6.08 41.28 13.28
C VAL A 117 -5.48 42.50 13.98
N ASP A 118 -4.31 42.35 14.61
CA ASP A 118 -3.60 43.44 15.29
C ASP A 118 -2.92 44.43 14.32
N GLY A 119 -3.26 44.36 13.03
CA GLY A 119 -2.85 45.31 12.01
C GLY A 119 -1.36 45.26 11.75
N GLY A 120 -0.91 44.22 11.02
CA GLY A 120 0.43 44.04 10.46
C GLY A 120 1.39 45.21 10.67
N ARG A 121 2.05 45.23 11.84
CA ARG A 121 3.13 46.15 12.14
C ARG A 121 4.25 45.39 12.83
N SER A 122 5.14 44.84 12.01
CA SER A 122 6.59 45.04 12.19
C SER A 122 7.39 44.42 11.04
N ARG A 123 7.95 45.33 10.23
CA ARG A 123 9.10 45.25 9.30
C ARG A 123 9.08 44.22 8.18
#